data_AF-I3KY09-F1
#
_entry.id   AF-I3KY09-F1
#
_cell.length_a   1.000
_cell.length_b   1.000
_cell.length_c   1.000
_cell.angle_alpha   90.00
_cell.angle_beta   90.00
_cell.angle_gamma   90.00
#
_symmetry.space_group_name_H-M   'P 1'
#
loop_
_entity.id
_entity.type
_entity.pdbx_description
1 polymer ?
#
loop_
_entity_poly.entity_id
_entity_poly.type
_entity_poly.pdbx_seq_one_letter_code
_entity_poly.pdbx_strand_id
1 'polypeptide(L)'
;MKLSCSALVVALLLSQARSFLSPSEDDSFPEEWVLLHVVQGHIGAGNYSYLRLNHDGRIILHMQSLKGDADLYVSDKTLHPSFDTYKLQSATCGQDVVVVPGDFTRPISDI
;
A
#
# COMPACT_ATOMS: atom_id res chain seq x y z
N MET A 1 -8.15 48.29 21.16
CA MET A 1 -7.96 47.75 19.79
C MET A 1 -9.05 46.71 19.55
N LYS A 2 -9.98 46.94 18.61
CA LYS A 2 -11.06 45.97 18.31
C LYS A 2 -10.65 45.16 17.09
N LEU A 3 -10.26 43.90 17.29
CA LEU A 3 -10.14 42.96 16.18
C LEU A 3 -11.55 42.74 15.61
N SER A 4 -11.76 43.15 14.37
CA SER A 4 -13.02 42.99 13.66
C SER A 4 -13.27 41.51 13.36
N CYS A 5 -14.50 41.03 13.59
CA CYS A 5 -14.94 39.65 13.30
C CYS A 5 -14.61 39.20 11.87
N SER A 6 -14.56 40.13 10.92
CA SER A 6 -14.18 39.84 9.53
C SER A 6 -12.76 39.30 9.39
N ALA A 7 -11.82 39.73 10.23
CA ALA A 7 -10.44 39.25 10.19
C ALA A 7 -10.32 37.79 10.68
N LEU A 8 -11.14 37.41 11.68
CA LEU A 8 -11.21 36.04 12.19
C LEU A 8 -11.83 35.08 11.17
N VAL A 9 -12.87 35.50 10.44
CA VAL A 9 -13.50 34.69 9.40
C VAL A 9 -12.54 34.43 8.23
N VAL A 10 -11.81 35.46 7.78
CA VAL A 10 -10.81 35.31 6.70
C VAL A 10 -9.66 34.39 7.13
N ALA A 11 -9.19 34.50 8.38
CA ALA A 11 -8.17 33.60 8.91
C ALA A 11 -8.65 32.13 8.98
N LEU A 12 -9.90 31.88 9.38
CA LEU A 12 -10.50 30.54 9.37
C LEU A 12 -10.67 29.98 7.95
N LEU A 13 -11.07 30.81 6.98
CA LEU A 13 -11.20 30.37 5.58
C LEU A 13 -9.84 30.04 4.96
N LEU A 14 -8.80 30.81 5.28
CA LEU A 14 -7.42 30.54 4.84
C LEU A 14 -6.83 29.29 5.51
N SER A 15 -7.17 28.99 6.77
CA SER A 15 -6.75 27.75 7.42
C SER A 15 -7.43 26.53 6.81
N GLN A 16 -8.72 26.64 6.44
CA GLN A 16 -9.46 25.56 5.78
C GLN A 16 -8.90 25.27 4.38
N ALA A 17 -8.46 26.30 3.64
CA ALA A 17 -7.86 26.14 2.31
C ALA A 17 -6.48 25.46 2.35
N ARG A 18 -5.72 25.59 3.44
CA ARG A 18 -4.43 24.88 3.60
C ARG A 18 -4.60 23.37 3.67
N SER A 19 -5.70 22.89 4.25
CA SER A 19 -6.00 21.45 4.32
C SER A 19 -6.40 20.85 2.96
N PHE A 20 -6.79 21.67 1.98
CA PHE A 20 -7.13 21.21 0.62
C PHE A 20 -5.93 21.20 -0.34
N LEU A 21 -4.85 21.88 0.01
CA LEU A 21 -3.63 22.00 -0.80
C LEU A 21 -2.49 21.12 -0.27
N SER A 22 -2.76 20.20 0.67
CA SER A 22 -1.80 19.15 0.96
C SER A 22 -1.52 18.40 -0.35
N PRO A 23 -0.26 18.37 -0.83
CA PRO A 23 0.12 17.46 -1.90
C PRO A 23 -0.35 16.07 -1.46
N SER A 24 -1.03 15.35 -2.36
CA SER A 24 -1.14 13.90 -2.21
C SER A 24 0.26 13.41 -1.87
N GLU A 25 0.39 12.65 -0.78
CA GLU A 25 1.66 12.07 -0.34
C GLU A 25 2.42 11.62 -1.59
N ASP A 26 3.55 12.28 -1.85
CA ASP A 26 4.36 12.01 -3.03
C ASP A 26 4.78 10.54 -2.89
N ASP A 27 4.18 9.68 -3.71
CA ASP A 27 4.39 8.23 -3.77
C ASP A 27 5.79 7.95 -4.39
N SER A 28 6.78 8.75 -3.99
CA SER A 28 8.14 8.71 -4.49
C SER A 28 8.88 7.59 -3.78
N PHE A 29 9.06 6.49 -4.50
CA PHE A 29 9.91 5.39 -4.07
C PHE A 29 11.37 5.85 -3.99
N PRO A 30 12.15 5.32 -3.04
CA PRO A 30 13.60 5.58 -2.99
C PRO A 30 14.27 5.26 -4.34
N GLU A 31 15.19 6.12 -4.79
CA GLU A 31 15.91 5.94 -6.07
C GLU A 31 16.71 4.62 -6.14
N GLU A 32 17.03 4.04 -4.99
CA GLU A 32 17.72 2.76 -4.86
C GLU A 32 16.84 1.54 -5.15
N TRP A 33 15.52 1.70 -5.27
CA TRP A 33 14.60 0.60 -5.55
C TRP A 33 14.58 0.31 -7.05
N VAL A 34 14.68 -0.97 -7.38
CA VAL A 34 14.52 -1.45 -8.76
C VAL A 34 13.13 -2.05 -8.91
N LEU A 35 12.32 -1.48 -9.80
CA LEU A 35 11.02 -2.02 -10.13
C LEU A 35 11.18 -3.38 -10.84
N LEU A 36 10.67 -4.45 -10.21
CA LEU A 36 10.73 -5.79 -10.79
C LEU A 36 9.54 -6.08 -11.70
N HIS A 37 8.32 -5.84 -11.20
CA HIS A 37 7.10 -6.16 -11.91
C HIS A 37 5.92 -5.30 -11.42
N VAL A 38 4.97 -5.02 -12.32
CA VAL A 38 3.69 -4.36 -12.00
C VAL A 38 2.58 -5.23 -12.57
N VAL A 39 1.61 -5.57 -11.72
CA VAL A 39 0.41 -6.30 -12.12
C VAL A 39 -0.80 -5.45 -11.77
N GLN A 40 -1.74 -5.37 -12.70
CA GLN A 40 -3.02 -4.72 -12.47
C GLN A 40 -4.15 -5.72 -12.76
N GLY A 41 -5.13 -5.77 -11.88
CA GLY A 41 -6.24 -6.72 -12.00
C GLY A 41 -7.44 -6.34 -11.14
N HIS A 42 -8.45 -7.20 -11.16
CA HIS A 42 -9.64 -7.09 -10.31
C HIS A 42 -9.86 -8.41 -9.59
N ILE A 43 -10.12 -8.33 -8.28
CA ILE A 43 -10.39 -9.48 -7.43
C ILE A 43 -11.78 -9.27 -6.81
N GLY A 44 -12.64 -10.27 -6.95
CA GLY A 44 -13.95 -10.26 -6.29
C GLY A 44 -13.85 -10.61 -4.81
N ALA A 45 -14.82 -10.16 -4.01
CA ALA A 45 -14.87 -10.49 -2.59
C ALA A 45 -14.83 -12.01 -2.36
N GLY A 46 -13.96 -12.46 -1.43
CA GLY A 46 -13.77 -13.87 -1.10
C GLY A 46 -12.97 -14.69 -2.13
N ASN A 47 -12.50 -14.05 -3.21
CA ASN A 47 -11.58 -14.66 -4.16
C ASN A 47 -10.14 -14.19 -3.93
N TYR A 48 -9.21 -14.91 -4.53
CA TYR A 48 -7.78 -14.64 -4.46
C TYR A 48 -7.18 -14.68 -5.86
N SER A 49 -6.23 -13.79 -6.13
CA SER A 49 -5.28 -13.95 -7.24
C SER A 49 -3.96 -14.42 -6.64
N TYR A 50 -3.15 -15.17 -7.40
CA TYR A 50 -1.87 -15.68 -6.88
C TYR A 50 -0.75 -15.28 -7.81
N LEU A 51 0.25 -14.58 -7.28
CA LEU A 51 1.49 -14.29 -7.97
C LEU A 51 2.63 -15.13 -7.38
N ARG A 52 3.61 -15.48 -8.23
CA ARG A 52 4.81 -16.21 -7.81
C ARG A 52 6.04 -15.37 -8.10
N LEU A 53 6.83 -15.14 -7.07
CA LEU A 53 8.02 -14.32 -7.11
C LEU A 53 9.26 -15.20 -6.92
N ASN A 54 10.13 -15.18 -7.94
CA ASN A 54 11.37 -15.97 -7.96
C ASN A 54 12.63 -15.13 -7.74
N HIS A 55 12.52 -13.81 -7.64
CA HIS A 55 13.67 -12.93 -7.49
C HIS A 55 14.37 -13.15 -6.15
N ASP A 56 15.68 -13.27 -6.16
CA ASP A 56 16.47 -13.39 -4.92
C ASP A 56 16.57 -12.04 -4.18
N GLY A 57 16.93 -12.11 -2.89
CA GLY A 57 17.16 -10.92 -2.07
C GLY A 57 15.89 -10.33 -1.44
N ARG A 58 16.02 -9.13 -0.86
CA ARG A 58 14.89 -8.44 -0.24
C ARG A 58 13.96 -7.92 -1.34
N ILE A 59 12.66 -8.24 -1.24
CA ILE A 59 11.62 -7.72 -2.14
C ILE A 59 10.67 -6.86 -1.33
N ILE A 60 10.13 -5.81 -1.94
CA ILE A 60 9.09 -4.98 -1.36
C ILE A 60 7.86 -5.11 -2.26
N LEU A 61 6.77 -5.58 -1.68
CA LEU A 61 5.47 -5.64 -2.33
C LEU A 61 4.70 -4.40 -1.94
N HIS A 62 4.18 -3.71 -2.94
CA HIS A 62 3.43 -2.48 -2.80
C HIS A 62 2.14 -2.63 -3.59
N MET A 63 1.00 -2.65 -2.90
CA MET A 63 -0.30 -2.78 -3.54
C MET A 63 -1.18 -1.61 -3.17
N GLN A 64 -1.77 -1.01 -4.22
CA GLN A 64 -2.72 0.07 -4.10
C GLN A 64 -4.10 -0.41 -4.55
N SER A 65 -5.07 -0.39 -3.64
CA SER A 65 -6.47 -0.68 -3.95
C SER A 65 -7.11 0.51 -4.67
N LEU A 66 -7.40 0.37 -5.97
CA LEU A 66 -8.09 1.43 -6.74
C LEU A 66 -9.56 1.58 -6.35
N LYS A 67 -10.21 0.47 -5.96
CA LYS A 67 -11.59 0.42 -5.48
C LYS A 67 -11.79 -0.81 -4.60
N GLY A 68 -12.48 -0.63 -3.49
CA GLY A 68 -12.64 -1.69 -2.50
C GLY A 68 -11.43 -1.76 -1.58
N ASP A 69 -11.23 -2.93 -0.97
CA ASP A 69 -10.17 -3.19 0.00
C ASP A 69 -9.62 -4.59 -0.28
N ALA A 70 -8.51 -4.66 -0.99
CA ALA A 70 -7.78 -5.91 -1.19
C ALA A 70 -6.68 -5.99 -0.13
N ASP A 71 -6.37 -7.20 0.31
CA ASP A 71 -5.34 -7.46 1.32
C ASP A 71 -4.19 -8.27 0.69
N LEU A 72 -2.96 -8.06 1.15
CA LEU A 72 -1.78 -8.82 0.74
C LEU A 72 -1.44 -9.92 1.75
N TYR A 73 -1.23 -11.16 1.28
CA TYR A 73 -0.69 -12.24 2.11
C TYR A 73 0.40 -13.03 1.39
N VAL A 74 1.48 -13.34 2.10
CA VAL A 74 2.72 -13.87 1.51
C VAL A 74 3.17 -15.14 2.23
N SER A 75 3.61 -16.14 1.47
CA SER A 75 4.18 -17.38 2.01
C SER A 75 5.28 -17.96 1.12
N ASP A 76 6.31 -18.53 1.77
CA ASP A 76 7.33 -19.39 1.16
C ASP A 76 7.09 -20.89 1.44
N LYS A 77 6.00 -21.23 2.16
CA LYS A 77 5.64 -22.61 2.54
C LYS A 77 4.50 -23.20 1.72
N THR A 78 3.69 -22.35 1.11
CA THR A 78 2.55 -22.75 0.27
C THR A 78 2.49 -21.87 -0.96
N LEU A 79 2.04 -22.45 -2.07
CA LEU A 79 1.75 -21.73 -3.32
C LEU A 79 0.35 -21.10 -3.34
N HIS A 80 -0.42 -21.28 -2.26
CA HIS A 80 -1.75 -20.71 -2.09
C HIS A 80 -1.89 -20.17 -0.66
N PRO A 81 -1.29 -19.01 -0.34
CA PRO A 81 -1.56 -18.33 0.92
C PRO A 81 -3.02 -17.90 1.01
N SER A 82 -3.51 -17.69 2.22
CA SER A 82 -4.86 -17.17 2.50
C SER A 82 -4.84 -16.35 3.78
N PHE A 83 -5.97 -15.74 4.14
CA PHE A 83 -6.14 -15.03 5.40
C PHE A 83 -5.89 -15.89 6.65
N ASP A 84 -5.99 -17.22 6.54
CA ASP A 84 -5.70 -18.15 7.64
C ASP A 84 -4.28 -18.73 7.56
N THR A 85 -3.65 -18.72 6.38
CA THR A 85 -2.37 -19.39 6.12
C THR A 85 -1.40 -18.47 5.39
N TYR A 86 -0.59 -17.76 6.17
CA TYR A 86 0.42 -16.83 5.67
C TYR A 86 1.65 -16.81 6.58
N LYS A 87 2.73 -16.20 6.09
CA LYS A 87 3.95 -15.90 6.88
C LYS A 87 4.13 -14.40 7.09
N LEU A 88 3.75 -13.58 6.10
CA LEU A 88 3.66 -12.12 6.20
C LEU A 88 2.32 -11.67 5.63
N GLN A 89 1.82 -10.52 6.09
CA GLN A 89 0.58 -9.93 5.58
C GLN A 89 0.59 -8.40 5.70
N SER A 90 -0.25 -7.76 4.90
CA SER A 90 -0.76 -6.40 5.12
C SER A 90 -2.24 -6.40 4.75
N ALA A 91 -3.10 -6.02 5.70
CA ALA A 91 -4.55 -6.03 5.53
C ALA A 91 -5.12 -4.73 6.09
N THR A 92 -4.83 -3.63 5.38
CA THR A 92 -5.17 -2.27 5.80
C THR A 92 -6.12 -1.64 4.80
N CYS A 93 -7.01 -0.76 5.25
CA CYS A 93 -7.97 -0.08 4.37
C CYS A 93 -7.34 1.02 3.48
N GLY A 94 -6.06 0.89 3.14
CA GLY A 94 -5.23 1.91 2.52
C GLY A 94 -4.14 1.31 1.64
N GLN A 95 -2.91 1.75 1.86
CA GLN A 95 -1.76 1.24 1.11
C GLN A 95 -1.19 0.01 1.79
N ASP A 96 -1.14 -1.12 1.08
CA ASP A 96 -0.59 -2.36 1.62
C ASP A 96 0.85 -2.56 1.17
N VAL A 97 1.73 -2.71 2.15
CA VAL A 97 3.16 -2.86 1.93
C VAL A 97 3.69 -4.03 2.72
N VAL A 98 4.34 -4.98 2.05
CA VAL A 98 4.99 -6.12 2.68
C VAL A 98 6.45 -6.17 2.26
N VAL A 99 7.36 -6.12 3.24
CA VAL A 99 8.79 -6.32 3.02
C VAL A 99 9.11 -7.80 3.18
N VAL A 100 9.48 -8.46 2.10
CA VAL A 100 9.88 -9.86 2.10
C VAL A 100 11.40 -9.98 2.28
N PRO A 101 11.87 -10.60 3.37
CA PRO A 101 13.29 -10.85 3.60
C PRO A 101 13.97 -11.70 2.51
N GLY A 102 15.29 -11.53 2.38
CA GLY A 102 16.10 -12.27 1.40
C GLY A 102 16.31 -13.75 1.71
N ASP A 103 16.04 -14.18 2.95
CA ASP A 103 16.15 -15.58 3.40
C ASP A 103 14.85 -16.39 3.19
N PHE A 104 13.80 -15.79 2.62
CA PHE A 104 12.59 -16.52 2.24
C PHE A 104 12.89 -17.52 1.11
N THR A 105 12.43 -18.76 1.29
CA THR A 105 12.63 -19.81 0.29
C THR A 105 11.85 -19.46 -0.99
N ARG A 106 12.50 -19.54 -2.14
CA ARG A 106 11.87 -19.25 -3.44
C ARG A 106 11.29 -20.54 -4.06
N PRO A 107 10.18 -20.47 -4.81
CA PRO A 107 9.34 -19.30 -5.07
C PRO A 107 8.53 -18.87 -3.84
N ILE A 108 8.34 -17.56 -3.70
CA ILE A 108 7.32 -17.01 -2.81
C ILE A 108 6.01 -16.94 -3.58
N SER A 109 4.89 -17.18 -2.89
CA SER A 109 3.56 -16.87 -3.38
C SER A 109 2.94 -15.72 -2.60
N ASP A 110 2.32 -14.80 -3.31
CA ASP A 110 1.54 -13.68 -2.77
C ASP A 110 0.11 -13.69 -3.33
N ILE A 111 -0.84 -13.15 -2.55
CA ILE A 111 -2.24 -12.89 -2.96
C ILE A 111 -2.57 -11.42 -2.95
#